data_AF-A0A2R4BLQ5-F1
#
_entry.id   AF-A0A2R4BLQ5-F1
#
_cell.length_a   1.000
_cell.length_b   1.000
_cell.length_c   1.000
_cell.angle_alpha   90.00
_cell.angle_beta   90.00
_cell.angle_gamma   90.00
#
_symmetry.space_group_name_H-M   'P 1'
#
loop_
_entity.id
_entity.type
_entity.pdbx_description
1 polymer ?
#
loop_
_entity_poly.entity_id
_entity_poly.type
_entity_poly.pdbx_seq_one_letter_code
_entity_poly.pdbx_strand_id
1 'polypeptide(L)'
;MRWPILILTALVVVLQYPLWLGKGGWLQVWETSRQVQAQRADNLRLEQRNAGLEAEVNDLKSGNEAIEERARFELGLTRPNEIYVQIPRR
;
A
#
# COMPACT_ATOMS: atom_id res chain seq x y z
N MET A 1 53.13 37.66 -6.28
CA MET A 1 52.49 37.41 -4.97
C MET A 1 50.96 37.33 -5.15
N ARG A 2 50.41 36.13 -5.39
CA ARG A 2 48.94 35.89 -5.60
C ARG A 2 48.41 34.69 -4.79
N TRP A 3 49.14 34.33 -3.75
CA TRP A 3 48.87 33.17 -2.87
C TRP A 3 47.60 33.36 -2.03
N PRO A 4 47.24 34.56 -1.53
CA PRO A 4 45.98 34.71 -0.79
C PRO A 4 44.74 34.47 -1.67
N ILE A 5 44.82 34.76 -2.98
CA ILE A 5 43.74 34.48 -3.92
C ILE A 5 43.54 32.97 -4.07
N LEU A 6 44.64 32.21 -4.20
CA LEU A 6 44.57 30.74 -4.29
C LEU A 6 43.95 30.12 -3.03
N ILE A 7 44.30 30.64 -1.84
CA ILE A 7 43.73 30.18 -0.56
C ILE A 7 42.24 30.49 -0.50
N LEU A 8 41.83 31.70 -0.88
CA LEU A 8 40.41 32.07 -0.91
C LEU A 8 39.62 31.23 -1.92
N THR A 9 40.16 30.98 -3.11
CA THR A 9 39.50 30.12 -4.10
C THR A 9 39.38 28.68 -3.60
N ALA A 10 40.44 28.14 -2.99
CA ALA A 10 40.40 26.80 -2.40
C ALA A 10 39.35 26.72 -1.28
N LEU A 11 39.25 27.74 -0.42
CA LEU A 11 38.25 27.80 0.65
C LEU A 11 36.81 27.81 0.08
N VAL A 12 36.57 28.58 -0.98
CA VAL A 12 35.26 28.63 -1.65
C VAL A 12 34.91 27.28 -2.27
N VAL A 13 35.86 26.61 -2.93
CA VAL A 13 35.63 25.28 -3.52
C VAL A 13 35.33 24.24 -2.43
N VAL A 14 36.07 24.24 -1.32
CA VAL A 14 35.83 23.33 -0.18
C VAL A 14 34.47 23.56 0.45
N LEU A 15 33.99 24.81 0.52
CA LEU A 15 32.67 25.12 1.06
C LEU A 15 31.53 24.79 0.09
N GLN A 16 31.76 24.93 -1.22
CA GLN A 16 30.78 24.63 -2.27
C GLN A 16 30.66 23.13 -2.56
N TYR A 17 31.75 22.38 -2.48
CA TYR A 17 31.77 20.93 -2.74
C TYR A 17 30.72 20.13 -1.93
N PRO A 18 30.55 20.32 -0.61
CA PRO A 18 29.52 19.64 0.16
C PRO A 18 28.10 20.14 -0.13
N LEU A 19 27.89 21.24 -0.84
CA LEU A 19 26.55 21.60 -1.34
C LEU A 19 26.20 20.80 -2.61
N TRP A 20 27.21 20.40 -3.39
CA TRP A 20 27.03 19.58 -4.58
C TRP A 20 26.97 18.08 -4.25
N LEU A 21 27.72 17.63 -3.23
CA LEU A 21 27.84 16.21 -2.83
C LEU A 21 27.40 15.88 -1.39
N GLY A 22 26.93 16.85 -0.60
CA GLY A 22 26.50 16.60 0.78
C GLY A 22 25.17 15.86 0.88
N LYS A 23 24.67 15.72 2.11
CA LYS A 23 23.51 14.90 2.56
C LYS A 23 22.14 15.19 1.89
N GLY A 24 22.12 15.97 0.81
CA GLY A 24 20.97 16.23 -0.07
C GLY A 24 21.37 16.47 -1.53
N GLY A 25 22.58 16.10 -1.94
CA GLY A 25 23.09 16.29 -3.30
C GLY A 25 22.42 15.35 -4.32
N TRP A 26 22.53 15.70 -5.60
CA TRP A 26 21.86 15.03 -6.74
C TRP A 26 22.08 13.50 -6.79
N LEU A 27 23.22 13.01 -6.29
CA LEU A 27 23.53 11.59 -6.22
C LEU A 27 22.56 10.84 -5.28
N GLN A 28 22.24 11.43 -4.14
CA GLN A 28 21.39 10.83 -3.12
C GLN A 28 19.91 10.89 -3.51
N VAL A 29 19.51 11.92 -4.25
CA VAL A 29 18.18 12.01 -4.87
C VAL A 29 17.99 10.92 -5.92
N TRP A 30 19.00 10.62 -6.73
CA TRP A 30 18.91 9.55 -7.73
C TRP A 30 18.75 8.16 -7.10
N GLU A 31 19.49 7.88 -6.04
CA GLU A 31 19.43 6.58 -5.37
C GLU A 31 18.14 6.41 -4.55
N THR A 32 17.73 7.45 -3.82
CA THR A 32 16.46 7.46 -3.08
C THR A 32 15.26 7.41 -4.02
N SER A 33 15.31 8.09 -5.18
CA SER A 33 14.23 8.04 -6.17
C SER A 33 14.10 6.66 -6.80
N ARG A 34 15.21 5.95 -7.04
CA ARG A 34 15.15 4.56 -7.55
C ARG A 34 14.51 3.61 -6.54
N GLN A 35 14.86 3.72 -5.26
CA GLN A 35 14.26 2.87 -4.22
C GLN A 35 12.75 3.14 -4.06
N VAL A 36 12.34 4.41 -4.11
CA VAL A 36 10.92 4.78 -4.07
C VAL A 36 10.15 4.26 -5.28
N GLN A 37 10.74 4.27 -6.48
CA GLN A 37 10.08 3.72 -7.67
C GLN A 37 9.92 2.20 -7.62
N ALA A 38 10.94 1.47 -7.15
CA ALA A 38 10.84 0.01 -6.98
C ALA A 38 9.74 -0.36 -5.97
N GLN A 39 9.72 0.31 -4.82
CA GLN A 39 8.72 0.04 -3.77
C GLN A 39 7.29 0.39 -4.20
N ARG A 40 7.11 1.38 -5.08
CA ARG A 40 5.79 1.74 -5.63
C ARG A 40 5.27 0.68 -6.59
N ALA A 41 6.14 0.12 -7.43
CA ALA A 41 5.75 -0.95 -8.36
C ALA A 41 5.28 -2.21 -7.61
N ASP A 42 5.98 -2.58 -6.54
CA ASP A 42 5.62 -3.74 -5.72
C ASP A 42 4.31 -3.49 -4.94
N ASN A 43 4.12 -2.30 -4.38
CA ASN A 43 2.85 -1.94 -3.73
C ASN A 43 1.66 -2.00 -4.68
N LEU A 44 1.78 -1.45 -5.89
CA LEU A 44 0.70 -1.53 -6.90
C LEU A 44 0.33 -2.97 -7.24
N ARG A 45 1.31 -3.87 -7.33
CA ARG A 45 1.07 -5.29 -7.58
C ARG A 45 0.38 -5.98 -6.41
N LEU A 46 0.72 -5.62 -5.17
CA LEU A 46 0.08 -6.15 -3.96
C LEU A 46 -1.34 -5.63 -3.80
N GLU A 47 -1.59 -4.34 -4.07
CA GLU A 47 -2.93 -3.75 -4.05
C GLU A 47 -3.87 -4.43 -5.05
N GLN A 48 -3.42 -4.69 -6.27
CA GLN A 48 -4.23 -5.41 -7.27
C GLN A 48 -4.58 -6.83 -6.83
N ARG A 49 -3.64 -7.54 -6.17
CA ARG A 49 -3.89 -8.88 -5.64
C ARG A 49 -4.87 -8.86 -4.47
N ASN A 50 -4.70 -7.91 -3.55
CA ASN A 50 -5.61 -7.75 -2.42
C ASN A 50 -7.02 -7.41 -2.88
N ALA A 51 -7.17 -6.52 -3.87
CA ALA A 51 -8.48 -6.20 -4.44
C ALA A 51 -9.17 -7.44 -5.05
N GLY A 52 -8.40 -8.32 -5.72
CA GLY A 52 -8.93 -9.58 -6.24
C GLY A 52 -9.35 -10.56 -5.13
N LEU A 53 -8.52 -10.72 -4.11
CA LEU A 53 -8.82 -11.59 -2.96
C LEU A 53 -10.01 -11.08 -2.15
N GLU A 54 -10.14 -9.76 -1.98
CA GLU A 54 -11.27 -9.14 -1.28
C GLU A 54 -12.57 -9.35 -2.05
N ALA A 55 -12.54 -9.24 -3.38
CA ALA A 55 -13.68 -9.58 -4.23
C ALA A 55 -14.06 -11.06 -4.11
N GLU A 56 -13.08 -11.97 -4.10
CA GLU A 56 -13.32 -13.41 -3.95
C GLU A 56 -13.89 -13.76 -2.57
N VAL A 57 -13.40 -13.13 -1.50
CA VAL A 57 -13.96 -13.29 -0.15
C VAL A 57 -15.39 -12.77 -0.06
N ASN A 58 -15.68 -11.62 -0.68
CA ASN A 58 -17.04 -11.07 -0.71
C ASN A 58 -17.99 -11.94 -1.55
N ASP A 59 -17.53 -12.47 -2.67
CA ASP A 59 -18.32 -13.39 -3.50
C ASP A 59 -18.62 -14.69 -2.74
N LEU A 60 -17.63 -15.29 -2.09
CA LEU A 60 -17.81 -16.47 -1.25
C LEU A 60 -18.76 -16.22 -0.08
N LYS A 61 -18.67 -15.07 0.59
CA LYS A 61 -19.61 -14.69 1.66
C LYS A 61 -21.03 -14.52 1.13
N SER A 62 -21.21 -13.78 0.04
CA SER A 62 -22.55 -13.54 -0.53
C SER A 62 -23.18 -14.83 -1.09
N GLY A 63 -22.39 -15.69 -1.72
CA GLY A 63 -22.82 -17.00 -2.17
C GLY A 63 -23.22 -17.92 -1.01
N ASN A 64 -22.47 -17.89 0.10
CA ASN A 64 -22.79 -18.69 1.28
C ASN A 64 -24.03 -18.16 2.03
N GLU A 65 -24.20 -16.84 2.11
CA GLU A 65 -25.42 -16.20 2.63
C GLU A 65 -26.66 -16.55 1.78
N ALA A 66 -26.52 -16.52 0.45
CA ALA A 66 -27.61 -16.90 -0.46
C ALA A 66 -28.01 -18.37 -0.33
N ILE A 67 -27.04 -19.27 -0.12
CA ILE A 67 -27.28 -20.69 0.13
C ILE A 67 -27.94 -20.89 1.51
N GLU A 68 -27.49 -20.17 2.54
CA GLU A 68 -28.05 -20.25 3.88
C GLU A 68 -29.49 -19.74 3.93
N GLU A 69 -29.80 -18.64 3.25
CA GLU A 69 -31.17 -18.12 3.13
C GLU A 69 -32.08 -19.13 2.42
N ARG A 70 -31.60 -19.74 1.33
CA ARG A 70 -32.36 -20.77 0.61
C ARG A 70 -32.58 -22.03 1.42
N ALA A 71 -31.58 -22.51 2.16
CA ALA A 71 -31.72 -23.66 3.06
C ALA A 71 -32.70 -23.38 4.22
N ARG A 72 -32.70 -22.17 4.76
CA ARG A 72 -33.64 -21.74 5.81
C ARG A 72 -35.08 -21.63 5.28
N PHE A 73 -35.27 -21.09 4.08
CA PHE A 73 -36.60 -20.90 3.48
C PHE A 73 -37.20 -22.17 2.85
N GLU A 74 -36.43 -22.97 2.13
CA GLU A 74 -36.94 -24.15 1.41
C GLU A 74 -36.93 -25.43 2.26
N LEU A 75 -35.94 -25.60 3.14
CA LEU A 75 -35.76 -26.84 3.92
C LEU A 75 -36.08 -26.68 5.41
N GLY A 76 -36.37 -25.46 5.89
CA GLY A 76 -36.63 -25.18 7.30
C GLY A 76 -35.45 -25.51 8.22
N LEU A 77 -34.23 -25.58 7.66
CA LEU A 77 -33.04 -25.97 8.40
C LEU A 77 -32.61 -24.83 9.33
N THR A 78 -32.60 -25.10 10.63
CA THR A 78 -32.07 -24.22 11.67
C THR A 78 -30.81 -24.84 12.27
N ARG A 79 -29.85 -24.01 12.72
CA ARG A 79 -28.67 -24.53 13.41
C ARG A 79 -29.08 -25.18 14.75
N PRO A 80 -28.34 -26.18 15.25
CA PRO A 80 -28.57 -26.69 16.60
C PRO A 80 -28.48 -25.52 17.59
N ASN A 81 -29.52 -25.31 18.41
CA ASN A 81 -29.69 -24.19 19.35
C ASN A 81 -30.15 -22.82 18.79
N GLU A 82 -30.68 -22.70 17.57
CA GLU A 82 -31.21 -21.42 17.04
C GLU A 82 -32.75 -21.33 17.14
N ILE A 83 -33.28 -20.24 17.72
CA ILE A 83 -34.72 -19.95 17.76
C ILE A 83 -35.08 -19.09 16.54
N TYR A 84 -35.71 -19.70 15.54
CA TYR A 84 -36.10 -19.03 14.30
C TYR A 84 -37.55 -18.53 14.40
N VAL A 85 -37.74 -17.21 14.30
CA VAL A 85 -39.06 -16.54 14.40
C VAL A 85 -39.43 -15.94 13.05
N GLN A 86 -40.39 -16.53 12.34
CA GLN A 86 -41.01 -15.89 11.17
C GLN A 86 -42.19 -15.03 11.61
N ILE A 87 -42.12 -13.73 11.31
CA ILE A 87 -43.20 -12.80 11.58
C ILE A 87 -44.07 -12.72 10.31
N PRO A 88 -45.30 -13.26 10.29
CA PRO A 88 -46.19 -13.10 9.15
C PRO A 88 -46.58 -11.62 9.05
N ARG A 89 -46.17 -10.98 7.95
CA ARG A 89 -46.58 -9.61 7.63
C ARG A 89 -48.05 -9.65 7.21
N ARG A 90 -48.93 -8.99 7.98
CA ARG A 90 -50.34 -8.77 7.61
C ARG A 90 -50.47 -7.75 6.49
#